data_AF-A0A2U1JP44-F1
#
_entry.id   AF-A0A2U1JP44-F1
#
_cell.length_a   1.000
_cell.length_b   1.000
_cell.length_c   1.000
_cell.angle_alpha   90.00
_cell.angle_beta   90.00
_cell.angle_gamma   90.00
#
_symmetry.space_group_name_H-M   'P 1'
#
loop_
_entity.id
_entity.type
_entity.pdbx_description
1 polymer ?
#
loop_
_entity_poly.entity_id
_entity_poly.type
_entity_poly.pdbx_seq_one_letter_code
_entity_poly.pdbx_strand_id
1 'polypeptide(L)' 'MISLVIFLGEFGPTEIILVLAVILLFFGGKKIPELMKGLGNGVKEFKNASKGDQPSDKTEENV' A
#
# COMPACT_ATOMS: atom_id res chain seq x y z
N MET A 1 -30.41 6.62 -17.71
CA MET A 1 -30.00 7.62 -16.69
C MET A 1 -29.80 6.98 -15.32
N ILE A 2 -30.74 6.19 -14.79
CA ILE A 2 -30.58 5.47 -13.51
C ILE A 2 -29.31 4.58 -13.48
N SER A 3 -29.04 3.79 -14.52
CA SER A 3 -27.83 2.95 -14.59
C SER A 3 -26.51 3.75 -14.62
N LEU A 4 -26.52 4.99 -15.11
CA LEU A 4 -25.33 5.86 -15.14
C LEU A 4 -25.07 6.48 -13.76
N VAL A 5 -26.13 6.81 -13.01
CA VAL A 5 -26.06 7.30 -11.63
C VAL A 5 -25.63 6.20 -10.67
N ILE A 6 -26.04 4.95 -10.93
CA ILE A 6 -25.55 3.78 -10.21
C ILE A 6 -24.04 3.63 -10.48
N PHE A 7 -23.58 3.68 -11.74
CA PHE A 7 -22.15 3.60 -12.06
C PHE A 7 -21.32 4.76 -11.46
N LEU A 8 -21.80 6.01 -11.45
CA LEU A 8 -21.07 7.14 -10.85
C LEU A 8 -21.20 7.22 -9.32
N GLY A 9 -22.27 6.67 -8.74
CA GLY A 9 -22.54 6.66 -7.31
C GLY A 9 -22.03 5.40 -6.58
N GLU A 10 -21.77 4.32 -7.30
CA GLU A 10 -21.24 3.06 -6.78
C GLU A 10 -19.71 2.96 -6.81
N PHE A 11 -18.99 3.79 -7.59
CA PHE A 11 -17.53 4.06 -7.42
C PHE A 11 -17.20 4.76 -6.08
N GLY A 12 -18.05 4.55 -5.08
CA GLY A 12 -17.80 4.81 -3.70
C GLY A 12 -17.00 3.68 -3.02
N PRO A 13 -16.85 3.78 -1.70
CA PRO A 13 -16.02 2.87 -0.90
C PRO A 13 -16.35 1.37 -1.08
N THR A 14 -17.59 1.07 -1.44
CA THR A 14 -18.12 -0.30 -1.59
C THR A 14 -17.40 -1.08 -2.68
N GLU A 15 -17.18 -0.49 -3.85
CA GLU A 15 -16.50 -1.18 -4.96
C GLU A 15 -15.01 -1.35 -4.69
N ILE A 16 -14.36 -0.36 -4.07
CA ILE A 16 -12.97 -0.47 -3.61
C ILE A 16 -12.83 -1.64 -2.61
N ILE A 17 -13.78 -1.76 -1.68
CA ILE A 17 -13.85 -2.88 -0.73
C ILE A 17 -14.06 -4.21 -1.44
N LEU A 18 -14.91 -4.26 -2.46
CA LEU A 18 -15.22 -5.48 -3.20
C LEU A 18 -14.00 -5.95 -4.02
N VAL A 19 -13.28 -5.03 -4.66
CA VAL A 19 -12.01 -5.30 -5.35
C VAL A 19 -10.93 -5.77 -4.36
N LEU A 20 -10.79 -5.07 -3.23
CA LEU A 20 -9.86 -5.50 -2.16
C LEU A 20 -10.20 -6.89 -1.63
N ALA A 21 -11.48 -7.20 -1.43
CA ALA A 21 -11.94 -8.51 -0.97
C ALA A 21 -11.59 -9.62 -1.98
N VAL A 22 -11.78 -9.39 -3.27
CA VAL A 22 -11.38 -10.33 -4.33
C VAL A 22 -9.86 -10.54 -4.32
N ILE A 23 -9.06 -9.46 -4.29
CA ILE A 23 -7.60 -9.56 -4.20
C ILE A 23 -7.18 -10.31 -2.93
N LEU A 24 -7.80 -10.03 -1.79
CA LEU A 24 -7.53 -10.76 -0.54
C LEU A 24 -7.93 -12.23 -0.61
N LEU A 25 -8.95 -12.61 -1.37
CA LEU A 25 -9.35 -14.01 -1.53
C LEU A 25 -8.36 -14.78 -2.40
N PHE A 26 -7.86 -14.17 -3.48
CA PHE A 26 -6.88 -14.80 -4.38
C PHE A 26 -5.46 -14.83 -3.80
N PHE A 27 -5.01 -13.72 -3.21
CA PHE A 27 -3.65 -13.62 -2.67
C PHE A 27 -3.57 -13.98 -1.18
N GLY A 28 -4.69 -13.98 -0.45
CA GLY A 28 -4.73 -14.14 1.00
C GLY A 28 -4.39 -12.84 1.72
N GLY A 29 -5.08 -12.55 2.83
CA GLY A 29 -4.87 -11.33 3.63
C GLY A 29 -3.47 -11.15 4.21
N LYS A 30 -2.63 -12.21 4.21
CA LYS A 30 -1.25 -12.17 4.71
C LYS A 30 -0.21 -11.81 3.65
N LYS A 31 -0.46 -12.12 2.36
CA LYS A 31 0.54 -11.86 1.30
C LYS A 31 0.65 -10.39 0.95
N ILE A 32 -0.45 -9.64 0.98
CA ILE A 32 -0.47 -8.20 0.69
C ILE A 32 0.45 -7.42 1.68
N PRO A 33 0.36 -7.60 3.01
CA PRO A 33 1.30 -7.02 3.97
C PRO A 33 2.75 -7.50 3.82
N GLU A 34 2.95 -8.79 3.51
CA GLU A 34 4.28 -9.38 3.36
C GLU A 34 5.02 -8.80 2.13
N LEU A 35 4.31 -8.64 1.02
CA LEU A 35 4.81 -7.97 -0.18
C LEU A 35 5.10 -6.49 0.07
N MET A 36 4.23 -5.78 0.81
CA MET A 36 4.48 -4.39 1.18
C MET A 36 5.71 -4.23 2.09
N LYS A 37 5.93 -5.15 3.05
CA LYS A 37 7.13 -5.15 3.89
C LYS A 37 8.39 -5.38 3.06
N GLY A 38 8.37 -6.37 2.16
CA GLY A 38 9.49 -6.65 1.26
C GLY A 38 9.81 -5.46 0.34
N LEU A 39 8.79 -4.89 -0.30
CA LEU A 39 8.95 -3.72 -1.16
C LEU A 39 9.42 -2.49 -0.37
N GLY A 40 8.89 -2.26 0.83
CA GLY A 40 9.28 -1.14 1.70
C GLY A 40 10.75 -1.22 2.13
N ASN A 41 11.22 -2.42 2.49
CA ASN A 41 12.62 -2.66 2.80
C ASN A 41 13.52 -2.44 1.58
N GLY A 42 13.14 -2.99 0.42
CA GLY A 42 13.88 -2.80 -0.82
C GLY A 42 13.96 -1.33 -1.26
N VAL A 43 12.87 -0.58 -1.13
CA VAL A 43 12.87 0.88 -1.40
C VAL A 43 13.73 1.64 -0.39
N LYS A 44 13.74 1.23 0.89
CA LYS A 44 14.60 1.82 1.93
C LYS A 44 16.08 1.57 1.63
N GLU A 45 16.46 0.35 1.28
CA GLU A 45 17.82 -0.03 0.90
C GLU A 45 18.25 0.66 -0.40
N PHE A 46 17.38 0.72 -1.41
CA PHE A 46 17.63 1.45 -2.65
C PHE A 46 17.86 2.94 -2.39
N LYS A 47 17.04 3.56 -1.53
CA LYS A 47 17.20 4.96 -1.13
C LYS A 47 18.49 5.19 -0.35
N ASN A 48 18.89 4.26 0.51
CA ASN A 48 20.13 4.36 1.29
C ASN A 48 21.36 4.22 0.38
N ALA A 49 21.37 3.23 -0.51
CA ALA A 49 22.45 3.03 -1.48
C ALA A 49 22.56 4.19 -2.49
N SER A 50 21.42 4.71 -2.95
CA SER A 50 21.39 5.84 -3.88
C SER A 50 21.76 7.18 -3.22
N LYS A 51 21.71 7.29 -1.89
CA LYS A 51 22.06 8.51 -1.16
C LYS A 51 23.54 8.65 -0.83
N GLY A 52 24.35 7.61 -1.03
CA GLY A 52 25.81 7.64 -0.86
C GLY A 52 26.26 8.21 0.48
N ASP A 53 26.44 7.36 1.50
CA ASP A 53 27.13 7.64 2.77
C ASP A 53 26.91 9.03 3.39
N GLN A 54 25.69 9.54 3.37
CA GLN A 54 25.27 10.62 4.26
C GLN A 54 24.51 9.97 5.42
N PRO A 55 25.07 9.93 6.64
CA PRO A 55 24.38 9.43 7.81
C PRO A 55 23.29 10.45 8.15
N SER A 56 22.11 10.29 7.56
CA SER A 56 20.94 11.04 7.99
C SER A 56 20.41 10.38 9.27
N ASP A 57 20.95 10.87 10.38
CA ASP A 57 20.34 10.84 11.70
C ASP A 57 18.84 11.20 11.69
N LYS A 58 18.20 10.87 12.82
CA LYS A 58 16.86 11.24 13.33
C LYS A 58 15.77 10.20 12.99
N THR A 59 15.16 9.47 13.93
CA THR A 59 14.81 9.81 15.32
C THR A 59 14.60 8.52 16.11
N GLU A 60 15.54 8.20 17.00
CA GLU A 60 15.19 7.66 18.31
C GLU A 60 14.96 8.89 19.20
N GLU A 61 13.70 9.15 19.56
CA GLU A 61 13.37 10.06 20.66
C GLU A 61 12.57 9.22 21.65
N ASN A 62 13.35 8.53 22.48
CA ASN A 62 12.95 8.20 23.83
C ASN A 62 13.14 9.48 24.66
N VAL A 63 12.05 10.17 24.97
CA VAL A 63 11.91 11.07 26.13
C VAL A 63 10.51 10.95 26.68
#